data_AF-A0A914LY32-F1
#
_entry.id   AF-A0A914LY32-F1
#
_cell.length_a   1.000
_cell.length_b   1.000
_cell.length_c   1.000
_cell.angle_alpha   90.00
_cell.angle_beta   90.00
_cell.angle_gamma   90.00
#
_symmetry.space_group_name_H-M   'P 1'
#
loop_
_entity.id
_entity.type
_entity.pdbx_description
1 polymer ?
#
loop_
_entity_poly.entity_id
_entity_poly.type
_entity_poly.pdbx_seq_one_letter_code
_entity_poly.pdbx_strand_id
1 'polypeptide(L)'
;MEQISSQSTRLYNIDLPRFSRTSVAFLLQFIYGGLTCLPATIGKDNDAELLDPWELVELGAFTKVESFVKVVALHLRAVHCHFFHRPCASCVSAVFEALPKIEREIPELKQLFNDAMQWQAAHFTRIWRGRIFLHLSFQWQKHCRDVLLQSIGT
;
A
#
# COMPACT_ATOMS: atom_id res chain seq x y z
N MET A 1 52.11 -26.85 17.28
CA MET A 1 51.60 -25.53 16.85
C MET A 1 50.29 -25.77 16.15
N GLU A 2 49.26 -25.04 16.58
CA GLU A 2 47.84 -25.41 16.55
C GLU A 2 47.25 -25.67 15.16
N GLN A 3 46.39 -26.70 15.10
CA GLN A 3 45.42 -26.92 14.05
C GLN A 3 44.38 -25.79 14.11
N ILE A 4 44.38 -24.91 13.12
CA ILE A 4 43.27 -23.99 12.90
C ILE A 4 42.15 -24.81 12.27
N SER A 5 41.24 -25.25 13.13
CA SER A 5 39.94 -25.84 12.80
C SER A 5 39.22 -24.95 11.78
N SER A 6 39.03 -25.46 10.57
CA SER A 6 38.17 -24.85 9.56
C SER A 6 36.71 -24.93 10.04
N GLN A 7 36.28 -23.92 10.79
CA GLN A 7 34.86 -23.76 11.09
C GLN A 7 34.11 -23.51 9.79
N SER A 8 33.41 -24.53 9.32
CA SER A 8 32.46 -24.48 8.21
C SER A 8 31.44 -23.39 8.49
N THR A 9 31.59 -22.23 7.84
CA THR A 9 30.59 -21.16 7.88
C THR A 9 29.35 -21.69 7.15
N ARG A 10 28.35 -22.14 7.90
CA ARG A 10 27.05 -22.49 7.32
C ARG A 10 26.47 -21.23 6.69
N LEU A 11 26.62 -21.10 5.38
CA LEU A 11 25.89 -20.10 4.59
C LEU A 11 24.40 -20.47 4.68
N TYR A 12 23.66 -19.68 5.47
CA TYR A 12 22.20 -19.76 5.47
C TYR A 12 21.70 -19.02 4.23
N ASN A 13 21.08 -19.75 3.31
CA ASN A 13 20.33 -19.13 2.21
C ASN A 13 18.89 -18.92 2.66
N ILE A 14 18.36 -17.71 2.45
CA ILE A 14 16.97 -17.36 2.74
C ILE A 14 16.30 -17.06 1.41
N ASP A 15 15.45 -17.98 0.94
CA ASP A 15 14.72 -17.81 -0.31
C ASP A 15 13.41 -17.06 -0.06
N LEU A 16 13.19 -15.99 -0.85
CA LEU A 16 11.97 -15.16 -0.84
C LEU A 16 11.29 -15.21 -2.22
N PRO A 17 10.82 -16.39 -2.69
CA PRO A 17 10.39 -16.58 -4.09
C PRO A 17 9.11 -15.81 -4.45
N ARG A 18 8.36 -15.31 -3.46
CA ARG A 18 7.11 -14.56 -3.65
C ARG A 18 7.33 -13.08 -3.94
N PHE A 19 8.55 -12.58 -3.75
CA PHE A 19 8.86 -11.16 -3.87
C PHE A 19 9.91 -10.92 -4.96
N SER A 20 9.71 -9.86 -5.74
CA SER A 20 10.66 -9.41 -6.73
C SER A 20 11.98 -9.01 -6.05
N ARG A 21 13.09 -9.21 -6.78
CA ARG A 21 14.42 -8.85 -6.27
C ARG A 21 14.49 -7.37 -5.94
N THR A 22 13.79 -6.54 -6.70
CA THR A 22 13.76 -5.10 -6.55
C THR A 22 12.97 -4.65 -5.33
N SER A 23 11.84 -5.32 -5.02
CA SER A 23 11.11 -5.10 -3.76
C SER A 23 11.94 -5.47 -2.54
N VAL A 24 12.65 -6.60 -2.58
CA VAL A 24 13.55 -7.02 -1.49
C VAL A 24 14.74 -6.06 -1.36
N ALA A 25 15.36 -5.66 -2.47
CA ALA A 25 16.44 -4.70 -2.48
C ALA A 25 16.00 -3.33 -1.91
N PHE A 26 14.79 -2.88 -2.24
CA PHE A 26 14.23 -1.64 -1.71
C PHE A 26 13.97 -1.73 -0.20
N LEU A 27 13.44 -2.85 0.31
CA LEU A 27 13.32 -3.08 1.75
C LEU A 27 14.69 -3.00 2.45
N LEU A 28 15.73 -3.62 1.88
CA LEU A 28 17.08 -3.55 2.44
C LEU A 28 17.64 -2.12 2.43
N GLN A 29 17.42 -1.36 1.35
CA GLN A 29 17.79 0.05 1.28
C GLN A 29 17.02 0.91 2.28
N PHE A 30 15.77 0.58 2.56
CA PHE A 30 15.00 1.23 3.63
C PHE A 30 15.62 0.93 5.00
N ILE A 31 15.89 -0.34 5.32
CA ILE A 31 16.41 -0.76 6.63
C ILE A 31 17.81 -0.20 6.89
N TYR A 32 18.71 -0.31 5.90
CA TYR A 32 20.13 0.02 6.08
C TYR A 32 20.51 1.40 5.56
N GLY A 33 19.76 1.95 4.60
CA GLY A 33 20.03 3.25 3.98
C GLY A 33 19.02 4.35 4.34
N GLY A 34 17.92 4.02 5.04
CA GLY A 34 16.89 5.00 5.40
C GLY A 34 16.12 5.55 4.20
N LEU A 35 16.14 4.87 3.05
CA LEU A 35 15.47 5.34 1.84
C LEU A 35 13.94 5.25 1.99
N THR A 36 13.26 6.39 2.04
CA THR A 36 11.79 6.46 2.21
C THR A 36 11.05 6.87 0.94
N CYS A 37 11.75 7.40 -0.06
CA CYS A 37 11.15 7.71 -1.35
C CYS A 37 11.10 6.46 -2.22
N LEU A 38 9.89 5.98 -2.50
CA LEU A 38 9.72 4.95 -3.52
C LEU A 38 10.15 5.55 -4.87
N PRO A 39 10.99 4.85 -5.65
CA PRO A 39 11.30 5.22 -7.02
C PRO A 39 9.99 5.51 -7.75
N ALA A 40 9.90 6.67 -8.39
CA ALA A 40 8.66 7.07 -9.03
C ALA A 40 8.22 5.99 -10.02
N THR A 41 6.94 5.64 -9.99
CA THR A 41 6.24 4.89 -11.05
C THR A 41 6.15 5.67 -12.37
N ILE A 42 7.13 6.55 -12.62
CA ILE A 42 7.23 7.41 -13.78
C ILE A 42 8.35 6.86 -14.65
N GLY A 43 7.98 5.95 -15.54
CA GLY A 43 8.77 5.69 -16.73
C GLY A 43 8.82 6.97 -17.57
N LYS A 44 9.98 7.61 -17.60
CA LYS A 44 10.38 8.47 -18.72
C LYS A 44 11.72 8.06 -19.31
N ASP A 45 12.59 7.45 -18.50
CA ASP A 45 13.91 6.99 -18.92
C ASP A 45 14.05 5.47 -18.65
N ASN A 46 13.33 4.69 -19.47
CA ASN A 46 13.53 3.33 -19.99
C ASN A 46 14.17 2.17 -19.20
N ASP A 47 14.65 2.31 -17.95
CA ASP A 47 15.30 1.21 -17.20
C ASP A 47 14.80 1.07 -15.75
N ALA A 48 13.81 1.86 -15.32
CA ALA A 48 13.24 1.73 -13.97
C ALA A 48 12.23 0.58 -13.90
N GLU A 49 12.60 -0.50 -13.21
CA GLU A 49 11.66 -1.56 -12.83
C GLU A 49 10.57 -0.95 -11.94
N LEU A 50 9.31 -1.00 -12.41
CA LEU A 50 8.16 -0.47 -11.68
C LEU A 50 7.94 -1.30 -10.41
N LEU A 51 8.27 -0.73 -9.25
CA LEU A 51 7.89 -1.33 -7.98
C LEU A 51 6.37 -1.28 -7.80
N ASP A 52 5.75 -2.43 -7.54
CA ASP A 52 4.35 -2.49 -7.13
C ASP A 52 4.23 -2.12 -5.64
N PRO A 53 3.57 -1.01 -5.28
CA PRO A 53 3.39 -0.64 -3.88
C PRO A 53 2.68 -1.71 -3.06
N TRP A 54 1.81 -2.53 -3.67
CA TRP A 54 1.09 -3.58 -2.96
C TRP A 54 2.00 -4.75 -2.60
N GLU A 55 2.93 -5.12 -3.48
CA GLU A 55 3.97 -6.09 -3.16
C GLU A 55 4.85 -5.60 -1.99
N LEU A 56 5.19 -4.31 -1.96
CA LEU A 56 5.95 -3.73 -0.86
C LEU A 56 5.20 -3.76 0.47
N VAL A 57 3.90 -3.48 0.46
CA VAL A 57 3.07 -3.62 1.66
C VAL A 57 3.04 -5.07 2.15
N GLU A 58 2.85 -6.03 1.25
CA GLU A 58 2.89 -7.46 1.60
C GLU A 58 4.24 -7.89 2.16
N LEU A 59 5.34 -7.43 1.55
CA LEU A 59 6.70 -7.70 1.99
C LEU A 59 6.97 -7.11 3.38
N GLY A 60 6.56 -5.86 3.61
CA GLY A 60 6.68 -5.20 4.91
C GLY A 60 5.90 -5.90 6.00
N ALA A 61 4.66 -6.32 5.71
CA ALA A 61 3.83 -7.09 6.63
C ALA A 61 4.44 -8.48 6.91
N PHE A 62 4.94 -9.16 5.88
CA PHE A 62 5.59 -10.48 6.01
C PHE A 62 6.86 -10.42 6.87
N THR A 63 7.68 -9.39 6.66
CA THR A 63 8.93 -9.17 7.40
C THR A 63 8.73 -8.47 8.74
N LYS A 64 7.50 -8.04 9.05
CA LYS A 64 7.11 -7.32 10.27
C LYS A 64 7.84 -5.97 10.45
N VAL A 65 8.12 -5.28 9.35
CA VAL A 65 8.72 -3.94 9.36
C VAL A 65 7.61 -2.90 9.24
N GLU A 66 6.95 -2.58 10.36
CA GLU A 66 5.76 -1.70 10.37
C GLU A 66 6.04 -0.30 9.80
N SER A 67 7.22 0.27 10.09
CA SER A 67 7.62 1.59 9.60
C SER A 67 7.72 1.63 8.08
N PHE A 68 8.12 0.53 7.45
CA PHE A 68 8.16 0.39 6.00
C PHE A 68 6.75 0.41 5.42
N VAL A 69 5.82 -0.36 5.99
CA VAL A 69 4.41 -0.38 5.55
C VAL A 69 3.78 1.01 5.68
N LYS A 70 4.05 1.74 6.77
CA LYS A 70 3.58 3.12 6.97
C LYS A 70 4.10 4.09 5.91
N VAL A 71 5.37 3.95 5.51
CA VAL A 71 5.97 4.77 4.43
C VAL A 71 5.34 4.45 3.08
N VAL A 72 5.13 3.17 2.76
CA VAL A 72 4.45 2.78 1.53
C VAL A 72 2.99 3.26 1.52
N ALA A 73 2.28 3.16 2.65
CA ALA A 73 0.92 3.70 2.79
C ALA A 73 0.88 5.22 2.60
N LEU A 74 1.88 5.95 3.08
CA LEU A 74 2.02 7.39 2.84
C LEU A 74 2.24 7.69 1.35
N HIS A 75 3.07 6.90 0.67
CA HIS A 75 3.27 7.02 -0.78
C HIS A 75 1.97 6.75 -1.54
N LEU A 76 1.22 5.70 -1.19
CA LEU A 76 -0.09 5.40 -1.78
C LEU A 76 -1.04 6.59 -1.63
N ARG A 77 -1.09 7.18 -0.43
CA ARG A 77 -1.91 8.36 -0.15
C ARG A 77 -1.51 9.57 -0.99
N ALA A 78 -0.22 9.76 -1.24
CA ALA A 78 0.30 10.86 -2.04
C ALA A 78 0.01 10.68 -3.55
N VAL A 79 0.29 9.50 -4.10
CA VAL A 79 0.28 9.25 -5.55
C VAL A 79 -1.09 8.83 -6.07
N HIS A 80 -1.82 7.98 -5.35
CA HIS A 80 -3.12 7.48 -5.80
C HIS A 80 -4.28 8.36 -5.35
N CYS A 81 -4.23 8.89 -4.13
CA CYS A 81 -5.33 9.62 -3.53
C CYS A 81 -5.12 11.16 -3.51
N HIS A 82 -3.94 11.65 -3.88
CA HIS A 82 -3.52 13.05 -3.69
C HIS A 82 -3.92 13.61 -2.32
N PHE A 83 -3.66 12.85 -1.26
CA PHE A 83 -4.04 13.18 0.12
C PHE A 83 -5.53 13.45 0.33
N PHE A 84 -6.39 12.72 -0.37
CA PHE A 84 -7.84 12.82 -0.22
C PHE A 84 -8.35 14.25 -0.48
N HIS A 85 -7.80 14.92 -1.50
CA HIS A 85 -8.28 16.21 -1.97
C HIS A 85 -9.72 16.13 -2.52
N ARG A 86 -10.26 17.26 -3.00
CA ARG A 86 -11.57 17.31 -3.65
C ARG A 86 -11.68 16.25 -4.77
N PRO A 87 -12.73 15.40 -4.80
CA PRO A 87 -12.75 14.22 -5.67
C PRO A 87 -12.55 14.55 -7.15
N CYS A 88 -11.49 14.01 -7.73
CA CYS A 88 -11.25 13.96 -9.16
C CYS A 88 -11.38 12.52 -9.68
N ALA A 89 -11.50 12.36 -11.01
CA ALA A 89 -11.73 11.05 -11.61
C ALA A 89 -10.62 10.04 -11.24
N SER A 90 -9.35 10.45 -11.24
CA SER A 90 -8.22 9.57 -10.93
C SER A 90 -8.23 9.09 -9.48
N CYS A 91 -8.45 9.99 -8.50
CA CYS A 91 -8.49 9.59 -7.09
C CYS A 91 -9.70 8.72 -6.76
N VAL A 92 -10.86 8.99 -7.38
CA VAL A 92 -12.04 8.14 -7.20
C VAL A 92 -11.75 6.73 -7.71
N SER A 93 -11.22 6.58 -8.92
CA SER A 93 -10.84 5.27 -9.45
C SER A 93 -9.81 4.58 -8.55
N ALA A 94 -8.73 5.28 -8.19
CA ALA A 94 -7.63 4.69 -7.46
C ALA A 94 -8.03 4.25 -6.04
N VAL A 95 -8.87 5.03 -5.33
CA VAL A 95 -9.40 4.64 -4.02
C VAL A 95 -10.24 3.38 -4.14
N PHE A 96 -11.17 3.31 -5.10
CA PHE A 96 -12.05 2.15 -5.25
C PHE A 96 -11.32 0.89 -5.70
N GLU A 97 -10.31 1.00 -6.55
CA GLU A 97 -9.43 -0.12 -6.91
C GLU A 97 -8.60 -0.62 -5.72
N ALA A 98 -8.25 0.29 -4.80
CA ALA A 98 -7.46 -0.01 -3.63
C ALA A 98 -8.27 -0.59 -2.47
N LEU A 99 -9.57 -0.24 -2.31
CA LEU A 99 -10.38 -0.67 -1.15
C LEU A 99 -10.26 -2.18 -0.81
N PRO A 100 -10.38 -3.13 -1.76
CA PRO A 100 -10.25 -4.55 -1.45
C PRO A 100 -8.84 -4.95 -0.98
N LYS A 101 -7.81 -4.21 -1.43
CA LYS A 101 -6.42 -4.47 -1.06
C LYS A 101 -6.09 -3.88 0.32
N ILE A 102 -6.67 -2.73 0.66
CA ILE A 102 -6.47 -2.05 1.94
C ILE A 102 -7.25 -2.74 3.08
N GLU A 103 -8.41 -3.35 2.80
CA GLU A 103 -9.21 -4.07 3.80
C GLU A 103 -8.49 -5.24 4.46
N ARG A 104 -7.45 -5.79 3.81
CA ARG A 104 -6.63 -6.87 4.37
C ARG A 104 -6.21 -6.52 5.80
N GLU A 105 -6.09 -7.54 6.66
CA GLU A 105 -5.76 -7.40 8.09
C GLU A 105 -4.30 -6.95 8.34
N ILE A 106 -3.88 -5.83 7.72
CA ILE A 106 -2.61 -5.16 7.90
C ILE A 106 -2.90 -3.92 8.77
N PRO A 107 -2.55 -3.95 10.07
CA PRO A 107 -2.90 -2.89 11.01
C PRO A 107 -2.46 -1.49 10.55
N GLU A 108 -1.31 -1.40 9.88
CA GLU A 108 -0.72 -0.16 9.40
C GLU A 108 -1.54 0.50 8.28
N LEU A 109 -2.35 -0.28 7.54
CA LEU A 109 -3.24 0.25 6.50
C LEU A 109 -4.59 0.73 7.05
N LYS A 110 -4.94 0.38 8.28
CA LYS A 110 -6.25 0.69 8.88
C LYS A 110 -6.56 2.18 8.85
N GLN A 111 -5.56 3.03 9.11
CA GLN A 111 -5.75 4.48 9.02
C GLN A 111 -6.04 4.92 7.58
N LEU A 112 -5.29 4.42 6.61
CA LEU A 112 -5.52 4.73 5.19
C LEU A 112 -6.93 4.30 4.73
N PHE A 113 -7.39 3.13 5.20
CA PHE A 113 -8.75 2.65 4.95
C PHE A 113 -9.79 3.60 5.54
N ASN A 114 -9.67 3.94 6.83
CA ASN A 114 -10.61 4.81 7.51
C ASN A 114 -10.66 6.20 6.86
N ASP A 115 -9.50 6.77 6.53
CA ASP A 115 -9.40 8.05 5.83
C ASP A 115 -10.12 8.00 4.47
N ALA A 116 -9.95 6.91 3.70
CA ALA A 116 -10.63 6.70 2.43
C ALA A 116 -12.15 6.60 2.59
N MET A 117 -12.61 5.85 3.61
CA MET A 117 -14.03 5.68 3.93
C MET A 117 -14.68 6.99 4.39
N GLN A 118 -13.99 7.79 5.19
CA GLN A 118 -14.46 9.12 5.61
C GLN A 118 -14.49 10.11 4.45
N TRP A 119 -13.43 10.11 3.63
CA TRP A 119 -13.35 10.98 2.45
C TRP A 119 -14.50 10.73 1.48
N GLN A 120 -14.85 9.46 1.23
CA GLN A 120 -15.99 9.18 0.37
C GLN A 120 -17.33 9.59 0.99
N ALA A 121 -17.49 9.44 2.31
CA ALA A 121 -18.71 9.81 3.00
C ALA A 121 -18.90 11.33 2.97
N ALA A 122 -17.82 12.10 3.19
CA ALA A 122 -17.83 13.56 3.08
C ALA A 122 -18.16 14.07 1.66
N HIS A 123 -17.92 13.27 0.62
CA HIS A 123 -18.13 13.63 -0.77
C HIS A 123 -19.13 12.74 -1.53
N PHE A 124 -20.01 12.03 -0.81
CA PHE A 124 -20.88 10.98 -1.36
C PHE A 124 -21.73 11.47 -2.54
N THR A 125 -22.23 12.72 -2.48
CA THR A 125 -23.07 13.33 -3.54
C THR A 125 -22.35 13.43 -4.88
N ARG A 126 -21.02 13.57 -4.88
CA ARG A 126 -20.20 13.65 -6.09
C ARG A 126 -19.68 12.29 -6.53
N ILE A 127 -19.31 11.43 -5.57
CA ILE A 127 -18.67 10.15 -5.85
C ILE A 127 -19.69 9.10 -6.27
N TRP A 128 -20.80 8.95 -5.54
CA TRP A 128 -21.73 7.83 -5.74
C TRP A 128 -22.65 7.99 -6.95
N ARG A 129 -22.72 9.20 -7.52
CA ARG A 129 -23.37 9.43 -8.81
C ARG A 129 -22.52 8.94 -10.00
N GLY A 130 -21.25 8.64 -9.77
CA GLY A 130 -20.33 8.16 -10.80
C GLY A 130 -20.51 6.68 -11.12
N ARG A 131 -20.22 6.30 -12.37
CA ARG A 131 -20.26 4.89 -12.82
C ARG A 131 -19.34 3.98 -12.01
N ILE A 132 -18.19 4.50 -11.56
CA ILE A 132 -17.20 3.74 -10.79
C ILE A 132 -17.83 3.13 -9.53
N PHE A 133 -18.64 3.89 -8.80
CA PHE A 133 -19.32 3.39 -7.61
C PHE A 133 -20.37 2.32 -7.94
N LEU A 134 -21.11 2.48 -9.04
CA LEU A 134 -22.11 1.51 -9.49
C LEU A 134 -21.51 0.16 -9.90
N HIS A 135 -20.26 0.16 -10.39
CA HIS A 135 -19.53 -1.06 -10.75
C HIS A 135 -18.86 -1.75 -9.55
N LEU A 136 -18.85 -1.10 -8.39
CA LEU A 136 -18.31 -1.68 -7.17
C LEU A 136 -19.21 -2.84 -6.69
N SER A 137 -18.64 -3.85 -6.03
CA SER A 137 -19.44 -4.98 -5.54
C SER A 137 -20.49 -4.53 -4.50
N PHE A 138 -21.58 -5.28 -4.38
CA PHE A 138 -22.66 -4.95 -3.44
C PHE A 138 -22.16 -4.86 -1.98
N GLN A 139 -21.21 -5.71 -1.59
CA GLN A 139 -20.56 -5.66 -0.27
C GLN A 139 -19.94 -4.29 -0.03
N TRP A 140 -19.18 -3.79 -0.98
CA TRP A 140 -18.50 -2.51 -0.87
C TRP A 140 -19.48 -1.33 -0.90
N GLN A 141 -20.47 -1.35 -1.78
CA GLN A 141 -21.53 -0.33 -1.79
C GLN A 141 -22.25 -0.25 -0.44
N LYS A 142 -22.59 -1.41 0.14
CA LYS A 142 -23.20 -1.50 1.48
C LYS A 142 -22.27 -0.93 2.54
N HIS A 143 -21.00 -1.30 2.53
CA HIS A 143 -20.02 -0.81 3.51
C HIS A 143 -19.86 0.72 3.45
N CYS A 144 -19.78 1.28 2.24
CA CYS A 144 -19.73 2.73 2.01
C CYS A 144 -20.98 3.43 2.56
N ARG A 145 -22.16 2.84 2.33
CA ARG A 145 -23.43 3.33 2.86
C ARG A 145 -23.49 3.30 4.39
N ASP A 146 -23.08 2.19 4.99
CA ASP A 146 -23.14 2.03 6.43
C ASP A 146 -22.22 3.05 7.14
N VAL A 147 -21.04 3.33 6.59
CA VAL A 147 -20.16 4.42 7.09
C VAL A 147 -20.80 5.80 6.92
N LEU A 148 -21.45 6.08 5.79
CA LEU A 148 -22.15 7.36 5.59
C LEU A 148 -23.24 7.55 6.66
N LEU A 149 -24.05 6.52 6.93
CA LEU A 149 -25.10 6.58 7.94
C LEU A 149 -24.52 6.85 9.34
N GLN A 150 -23.39 6.24 9.69
CA GLN A 150 -22.69 6.52 10.95
C GLN A 150 -22.21 7.97 11.03
N SER A 151 -21.71 8.53 9.92
CA SER A 151 -21.23 9.93 9.88
C SER A 151 -22.33 10.98 9.97
N ILE A 152 -23.59 10.62 9.65
CA ILE A 152 -24.75 11.53 9.71
C ILE A 152 -25.51 11.37 11.04
N GLY A 153 -25.47 10.18 11.64
CA GLY A 153 -26.15 9.88 12.90
C GLY A 153 -25.39 10.33 14.16
N THR A 154 -24.30 11.08 13.99
CA THR A 154 -23.52 11.74 15.06
C THR A 154 -23.77 13.24 15.04
#